data_AF-A0A2D7PF25-F1
#
_entry.id   AF-A0A2D7PF25-F1
#
_cell.length_a   1.000
_cell.length_b   1.000
_cell.length_c   1.000
_cell.angle_alpha   90.00
_cell.angle_beta   90.00
_cell.angle_gamma   90.00
#
_symmetry.space_group_name_H-M   'P 1'
#
loop_
_entity.id
_entity.type
_entity.pdbx_description
1 polymer ?
#
loop_
_entity_poly.entity_id
_entity_poly.type
_entity_poly.pdbx_seq_one_letter_code
_entity_poly.pdbx_strand_id
1 'polypeptide(L)'
;MNIDRVRKQLEIDEGVVYEIYNDHLGYPTFGIGHLVRKTDPEYGLMVGDSVSKERVQEAFEADLTVACSECSILYASDWDQFPDE
;
A
#
# COMPACT_ATOMS: atom_id res chain seq x y z
N MET A 1 13.95 2.16 9.30
CA MET A 1 12.54 2.42 8.89
C MET A 1 11.56 2.13 10.02
N ASN A 2 10.72 3.11 10.36
CA ASN A 2 9.62 2.95 11.33
C ASN A 2 8.29 2.81 10.57
N ILE A 3 7.77 1.58 10.47
CA ILE A 3 6.55 1.26 9.69
C ILE A 3 5.35 2.10 10.14
N ASP A 4 5.17 2.32 11.44
CA ASP A 4 4.06 3.13 11.96
C ASP A 4 4.17 4.60 11.56
N ARG A 5 5.38 5.14 11.47
CA ARG A 5 5.63 6.51 11.02
C ARG A 5 5.30 6.64 9.54
N VAL A 6 5.84 5.74 8.71
CA VAL A 6 5.59 5.70 7.27
C VAL A 6 4.10 5.56 6.98
N ARG A 7 3.41 4.64 7.67
CA ARG A 7 1.96 4.44 7.53
C ARG A 7 1.18 5.72 7.82
N LYS A 8 1.44 6.38 8.94
CA LYS A 8 0.75 7.63 9.30
C LYS A 8 1.02 8.75 8.31
N GLN A 9 2.23 8.83 7.78
CA GLN A 9 2.57 9.83 6.77
C GLN A 9 1.80 9.57 5.48
N LEU A 10 1.80 8.32 4.99
CA LEU A 10 1.05 7.94 3.80
C LEU A 10 -0.47 8.09 3.99
N GLU A 11 -1.02 7.80 5.17
CA GLU A 11 -2.44 8.08 5.47
C GLU A 11 -2.78 9.58 5.38
N ILE A 12 -1.83 10.48 5.66
CA ILE A 12 -2.03 11.94 5.53
C ILE A 12 -2.00 12.34 4.06
N ASP A 13 -1.09 11.77 3.29
CA ASP A 13 -0.84 12.16 1.90
C ASP A 13 -1.87 11.54 0.92
N GLU A 14 -2.22 10.28 1.13
CA GLU A 14 -3.11 9.47 0.27
C GLU A 14 -4.54 9.38 0.83
N GLY A 15 -4.71 9.47 2.16
CA GLY A 15 -5.93 9.08 2.85
C GLY A 15 -6.00 7.57 3.16
N VAL A 16 -7.13 7.14 3.72
CA VAL A 16 -7.44 5.72 3.94
C VAL A 16 -8.90 5.44 3.60
N VAL A 17 -9.14 4.47 2.72
CA VAL A 17 -10.48 4.10 2.24
C VAL A 17 -10.77 2.62 2.53
N TYR A 18 -11.88 2.35 3.23
CA TYR A 18 -12.28 0.99 3.65
C TYR A 18 -13.29 0.35 2.69
N GLU A 19 -13.24 0.76 1.42
CA GLU A 19 -14.05 0.24 0.32
C GLU A 19 -13.24 0.31 -0.97
N ILE A 20 -13.67 -0.43 -1.99
CA ILE A 20 -13.08 -0.35 -3.33
C ILE A 20 -13.43 1.01 -3.93
N TYR A 21 -12.41 1.72 -4.41
CA TYR A 21 -12.55 2.96 -5.18
C TYR A 21 -11.73 2.86 -6.48
N ASN A 22 -11.92 3.82 -7.38
CA ASN A 22 -11.05 3.96 -8.54
C ASN A 22 -10.02 5.07 -8.30
N ASP A 23 -8.75 4.77 -8.56
CA ASP A 23 -7.69 5.78 -8.50
C ASP A 23 -7.83 6.85 -9.60
N HIS A 24 -6.88 7.78 -9.67
CA HIS A 24 -6.86 8.86 -10.65
C HIS A 24 -6.69 8.37 -12.10
N LEU A 25 -6.32 7.12 -12.32
CA LEU A 25 -6.21 6.46 -13.63
C LEU A 25 -7.42 5.55 -13.93
N GLY A 26 -8.34 5.39 -12.98
CA GLY A 26 -9.54 4.56 -13.12
C GLY A 26 -9.33 3.09 -12.73
N TYR A 27 -8.24 2.75 -12.03
CA TYR A 27 -7.99 1.38 -11.60
C TYR A 27 -8.58 1.08 -10.22
N PRO A 28 -9.08 -0.16 -9.99
CA PRO A 28 -9.60 -0.56 -8.68
C PRO A 28 -8.51 -0.56 -7.61
N THR A 29 -8.78 0.14 -6.51
CA THR A 29 -7.85 0.40 -5.42
C THR A 29 -8.59 0.39 -4.08
N PHE A 30 -7.91 0.07 -2.98
CA PHE A 30 -8.45 0.24 -1.62
C PHE A 30 -7.38 0.64 -0.60
N GLY A 31 -7.79 0.94 0.62
CA GLY A 31 -6.88 1.18 1.74
C GLY A 31 -6.08 2.46 1.56
N ILE A 32 -4.76 2.36 1.69
CA ILE A 32 -3.80 3.45 1.51
C ILE A 32 -3.13 3.23 0.13
N GLY A 33 -3.90 3.44 -0.94
CA GLY A 33 -3.39 3.35 -2.31
C GLY A 33 -3.08 1.94 -2.84
N HIS A 34 -3.60 0.87 -2.24
CA HIS A 34 -3.33 -0.50 -2.69
C HIS A 34 -4.08 -0.83 -3.99
N LEU A 35 -3.34 -1.01 -5.08
CA LEU A 35 -3.87 -1.42 -6.38
C LEU A 35 -4.31 -2.89 -6.34
N VAL A 36 -5.58 -3.17 -6.63
CA VAL A 36 -6.14 -4.53 -6.63
C VAL A 36 -5.53 -5.35 -7.78
N ARG A 37 -4.89 -6.47 -7.43
CA ARG A 37 -4.28 -7.41 -8.38
C ARG A 37 -5.13 -8.67 -8.49
N LYS A 38 -4.86 -9.47 -9.53
CA LYS A 38 -5.51 -10.79 -9.77
C LYS A 38 -5.33 -11.80 -8.64
N THR A 39 -4.32 -11.59 -7.80
CA THR A 39 -3.98 -12.44 -6.66
C THR A 39 -4.69 -12.03 -5.38
N ASP A 40 -5.29 -10.84 -5.35
CA ASP A 40 -5.95 -10.34 -4.15
C ASP A 40 -7.35 -10.94 -4.01
N PRO A 41 -7.81 -11.18 -2.77
CA PRO A 41 -9.20 -11.56 -2.50
C PRO A 41 -10.22 -10.56 -3.05
N GLU A 42 -9.81 -9.29 -3.14
CA GLU A 42 -10.61 -8.18 -3.64
C GLU A 42 -10.76 -8.16 -5.17
N TYR A 43 -10.09 -9.08 -5.88
CA TYR A 43 -10.17 -9.11 -7.33
C TYR A 43 -11.60 -9.37 -7.83
N GLY A 44 -12.11 -8.43 -8.62
CA GLY A 44 -13.46 -8.49 -9.18
C GLY A 44 -14.55 -7.88 -8.30
N LEU A 45 -14.19 -7.34 -7.13
CA LEU A 45 -15.10 -6.49 -6.36
C LEU A 45 -15.39 -5.18 -7.10
N MET A 46 -16.58 -4.63 -6.85
CA MET A 46 -17.07 -3.39 -7.45
C MET A 46 -16.77 -2.20 -6.56
N VAL A 47 -16.72 -1.00 -7.15
CA VAL A 47 -16.61 0.26 -6.39
C VAL A 47 -17.71 0.35 -5.33
N GLY A 48 -17.33 0.66 -4.09
CA GLY A 48 -18.19 0.69 -2.92
C GLY A 48 -18.29 -0.63 -2.14
N ASP A 49 -17.71 -1.74 -2.64
CA ASP A 49 -17.62 -2.97 -1.86
C ASP A 49 -16.67 -2.77 -0.67
N SER A 50 -17.10 -3.16 0.53
CA SER A 50 -16.37 -2.92 1.77
C SER A 50 -15.11 -3.80 1.89
N VAL A 51 -14.04 -3.22 2.44
CA VAL A 51 -12.81 -3.92 2.81
C VAL A 51 -12.57 -3.73 4.32
N SER A 52 -12.21 -4.81 5.02
CA SER A 52 -11.99 -4.74 6.46
C SER A 52 -10.73 -3.93 6.80
N LYS A 53 -10.71 -3.34 8.00
CA LYS A 53 -9.54 -2.59 8.48
C LYS A 53 -8.30 -3.48 8.58
N GLU A 54 -8.49 -4.74 9.00
CA GLU A 54 -7.43 -5.73 9.10
C GLU A 54 -6.83 -6.03 7.73
N ARG A 55 -7.67 -6.12 6.69
CA ARG A 55 -7.22 -6.33 5.31
C ARG A 55 -6.50 -5.13 4.74
N VAL A 56 -6.97 -3.91 5.02
CA VAL A 56 -6.26 -2.66 4.69
C VAL A 56 -4.86 -2.64 5.29
N GLN A 57 -4.72 -3.03 6.55
CA GLN A 57 -3.43 -3.09 7.24
C GLN A 57 -2.52 -4.16 6.61
N GLU A 58 -3.04 -5.36 6.35
CA GLU A 58 -2.28 -6.45 5.73
C GLU A 58 -1.75 -6.06 4.35
N ALA A 59 -2.60 -5.46 3.50
CA ALA A 59 -2.23 -5.01 2.17
C ALA A 59 -1.12 -3.94 2.22
N PHE A 60 -1.24 -2.97 3.13
CA PHE A 60 -0.24 -1.94 3.33
C PHE A 60 1.12 -2.53 3.76
N GLU A 61 1.14 -3.43 4.73
CA GLU A 61 2.37 -4.07 5.21
C GLU A 61 3.05 -4.90 4.11
N ALA A 62 2.25 -5.58 3.29
CA ALA A 62 2.75 -6.34 2.14
C ALA A 62 3.37 -5.42 1.08
N ASP A 63 2.69 -4.33 0.69
CA ASP A 63 3.20 -3.38 -0.30
C ASP A 63 4.49 -2.71 0.18
N LEU A 64 4.53 -2.27 1.43
CA LEU A 64 5.73 -1.66 2.01
C LEU A 64 6.90 -2.65 2.05
N THR A 65 6.64 -3.92 2.37
CA THR A 65 7.66 -4.97 2.37
C THR A 65 8.23 -5.17 0.96
N VAL A 66 7.38 -5.23 -0.06
CA VAL A 66 7.81 -5.37 -1.46
C VAL A 66 8.63 -4.16 -1.87
N ALA A 67 8.15 -2.94 -1.61
CA ALA A 67 8.85 -1.70 -1.97
C ALA A 67 10.24 -1.63 -1.32
N CYS A 68 10.37 -1.94 -0.04
CA CYS A 68 11.68 -1.98 0.63
C CYS A 68 12.59 -3.07 0.07
N SER A 69 12.06 -4.27 -0.19
CA SER A 69 12.82 -5.36 -0.79
C SER A 69 13.36 -4.96 -2.17
N GLU A 70 12.53 -4.38 -3.03
CA GLU A 70 12.94 -3.92 -4.36
C GLU A 70 13.98 -2.81 -4.28
N CYS A 71 13.79 -1.84 -3.38
CA CYS A 71 14.78 -0.79 -3.13
C CYS A 71 16.13 -1.34 -2.65
N SER A 72 16.13 -2.30 -1.72
CA SER A 72 17.38 -2.93 -1.26
C SER A 72 18.13 -3.66 -2.39
N ILE A 73 17.41 -4.23 -3.35
CA ILE A 73 18.01 -4.86 -4.54
C ILE A 73 18.54 -3.79 -5.49
N LEU A 74 17.76 -2.73 -5.73
CA LEU A 74 18.09 -1.67 -6.68
C LEU A 74 19.29 -0.83 -6.24
N TYR A 75 19.33 -0.45 -4.96
CA TYR A 75 20.37 0.41 -4.39
C TYR A 75 21.47 -0.37 -3.68
N ALA A 76 21.34 -1.69 -3.55
CA ALA A 76 22.35 -2.58 -2.98
C ALA A 76 22.92 -2.04 -1.65
N SER A 77 24.24 -1.87 -1.57
CA SER A 77 24.94 -1.40 -0.36
C SER A 77 24.63 0.04 0.05
N ASP A 78 24.06 0.84 -0.85
CA ASP A 78 23.77 2.25 -0.58
C ASP A 78 22.40 2.41 0.11
N TRP A 79 21.52 1.41 0.02
CA TRP A 79 20.18 1.44 0.61
C TRP A 79 20.21 1.75 2.11
N ASP A 80 21.08 1.03 2.85
CA ASP A 80 21.20 1.19 4.31
C ASP A 80 21.87 2.52 4.73
N GLN A 81 22.39 3.29 3.76
CA GLN A 81 23.01 4.60 4.01
C GLN A 81 22.03 5.76 3.81
N PHE A 82 20.87 5.51 3.20
CA PHE A 82 19.86 6.55 3.02
C PHE A 82 19.16 6.88 4.35
N PRO A 83 18.72 8.14 4.52
CA PRO A 83 18.00 8.55 5.71
C PRO A 83 16.65 7.82 5.81
N ASP A 84 16.25 7.47 7.03
CA ASP A 84 14.95 6.86 7.32
C ASP A 84 13.78 7.83 7.08
N GLU A 85 12.75 7.38 6.35
CA GLU A 85 11.41 8.00 6.24
C GLU A 85 10.56 7.89 7.51
#